data_AF-A0A3T1D7P5-F1
#
_entry.id   AF-A0A3T1D7P5-F1
#
_cell.length_a   1.000
_cell.length_b   1.000
_cell.length_c   1.000
_cell.angle_alpha   90.00
_cell.angle_beta   90.00
_cell.angle_gamma   90.00
#
_symmetry.space_group_name_H-M   'P 1'
#
loop_
_entity.id
_entity.type
_entity.pdbx_description
1 polymer ?
#
loop_
_entity_poly.entity_id
_entity_poly.type
_entity_poly.pdbx_seq_one_letter_code
_entity_poly.pdbx_strand_id
1 'polypeptide(L)'
;MNIDWGTFLLSIPLSLLILGGFAKFFINSYINGFFNKKLEKHKSDLQLLIENNRFDLQRKMADFNLYTNKKHEAYMKIYDLFLIAEGHVRSFMGVKKMPDYNEYGLEDIEKKLRSYNLLEKVIQDFLAKWRSTFGSPRQELHKEINDYLAMIDIQKSWIKIEEANNYFLINRIYLSDQIEDTLSSVVSLLSSYLNGVEFLLVNRIPFLGSENLSVEIENMINRMKEQMKKELQVGYYQ
;
A
#
# COMPACT_ATOMS: atom_id res chain seq x y z
N MET A 1 79.92 -73.02 -23.18
CA MET A 1 78.70 -72.26 -22.84
C MET A 1 77.76 -72.38 -24.03
N ASN A 2 76.77 -73.26 -23.97
CA ASN A 2 75.72 -73.32 -24.99
C ASN A 2 74.70 -72.23 -24.65
N ILE A 3 74.59 -71.24 -25.53
CA ILE A 3 73.50 -70.25 -25.46
C ILE A 3 72.24 -71.00 -25.86
N ASP A 4 71.30 -71.12 -24.92
CA ASP A 4 69.99 -71.69 -25.18
C ASP A 4 69.14 -70.65 -25.93
N TRP A 5 69.16 -70.75 -27.26
CA TRP A 5 68.40 -69.88 -28.14
C TRP A 5 66.89 -70.01 -27.97
N GLY A 6 66.40 -71.11 -27.37
CA GLY A 6 64.99 -71.33 -27.09
C GLY A 6 64.47 -70.43 -25.97
N THR A 7 65.23 -70.27 -24.89
CA THR A 7 64.90 -69.33 -23.81
C THR A 7 65.03 -67.87 -24.24
N PHE A 8 66.00 -67.55 -25.11
CA PHE A 8 66.15 -66.19 -25.65
C PHE A 8 64.97 -65.78 -26.55
N LEU A 9 64.56 -66.65 -27.48
CA LEU A 9 63.43 -66.41 -28.39
C LEU A 9 62.07 -66.34 -27.67
N LEU A 10 61.88 -67.08 -26.58
CA LEU A 10 60.65 -67.02 -25.76
C LEU A 10 60.60 -65.81 -24.82
N SER A 11 61.76 -65.27 -24.41
CA SER A 11 61.84 -64.14 -23.47
C SER A 11 61.46 -62.78 -24.08
N ILE A 12 61.69 -62.57 -25.38
CA ILE A 12 61.39 -61.31 -26.09
C ILE A 12 59.87 -61.08 -26.23
N PRO A 13 59.05 -62.04 -26.69
CA PRO A 13 57.59 -61.90 -26.72
C PRO A 13 56.99 -61.71 -25.33
N LEU A 14 57.54 -62.42 -24.33
CA LEU A 14 57.04 -62.36 -22.95
C LEU A 14 57.32 -60.98 -22.33
N SER A 15 58.52 -60.44 -22.51
CA SER A 15 58.88 -59.10 -22.04
C SER A 15 58.10 -58.00 -22.75
N LEU A 16 57.84 -58.13 -24.05
CA LEU A 16 56.96 -57.21 -24.80
C LEU A 16 55.50 -57.27 -24.31
N LEU A 17 54.97 -58.45 -23.98
CA LEU A 17 53.63 -58.61 -23.41
C LEU A 17 53.52 -57.97 -22.03
N ILE A 18 54.52 -58.20 -21.17
CA ILE A 18 54.57 -57.63 -19.82
C ILE A 18 54.69 -56.11 -19.90
N LEU A 19 55.64 -55.58 -20.70
CA LEU A 19 55.81 -54.13 -20.89
C LEU A 19 54.58 -53.48 -21.53
N GLY A 20 53.97 -54.11 -22.53
CA GLY A 20 52.72 -53.65 -23.15
C GLY A 20 51.55 -53.65 -22.16
N GLY A 21 51.46 -54.67 -21.30
CA GLY A 21 50.46 -54.77 -20.23
C GLY A 21 50.62 -53.66 -19.19
N PHE A 22 51.85 -53.43 -18.71
CA PHE A 22 52.15 -52.35 -17.77
C PHE A 22 51.91 -50.97 -18.40
N ALA A 23 52.38 -50.73 -19.63
CA ALA A 23 52.15 -49.47 -20.34
C ALA A 23 50.65 -49.20 -20.50
N LYS A 24 49.86 -50.20 -20.94
CA LYS A 24 48.41 -50.09 -21.04
C LYS A 24 47.76 -49.81 -19.69
N PHE A 25 48.23 -50.45 -18.62
CA PHE A 25 47.73 -50.23 -17.25
C PHE A 25 48.00 -48.79 -16.77
N PHE A 26 49.23 -48.30 -16.93
CA PHE A 26 49.60 -46.93 -16.54
C PHE A 26 48.86 -45.88 -17.36
N ILE A 27 48.76 -46.07 -18.69
CA ILE A 27 48.01 -45.17 -19.57
C ILE A 27 46.53 -45.16 -19.18
N ASN A 28 45.90 -46.32 -18.98
CA ASN A 28 44.50 -46.39 -18.56
C ASN A 28 44.28 -45.76 -17.19
N SER A 29 45.18 -46.01 -16.22
CA SER A 29 45.08 -45.42 -14.88
C SER A 29 45.22 -43.89 -14.93
N TYR A 30 46.15 -43.38 -15.73
CA TYR A 30 46.35 -41.94 -15.91
C TYR A 30 45.16 -41.28 -16.61
N ILE A 31 44.68 -41.86 -17.71
CA ILE A 31 43.51 -41.39 -18.45
C ILE A 31 42.28 -41.38 -17.53
N ASN A 32 42.01 -42.49 -16.84
CA ASN A 32 40.88 -42.59 -15.91
C ASN A 32 40.99 -41.57 -14.79
N GLY A 33 42.18 -41.37 -14.20
CA GLY A 33 42.40 -40.36 -13.17
C GLY A 33 42.15 -38.94 -13.67
N PHE A 34 42.62 -38.61 -14.88
CA PHE A 34 42.39 -37.30 -15.50
C PHE A 34 40.91 -37.05 -15.82
N PHE A 35 40.22 -38.04 -16.40
CA PHE A 35 38.79 -37.95 -16.68
C PHE A 35 37.96 -37.85 -15.41
N ASN A 36 38.25 -38.66 -14.39
CA ASN A 36 37.56 -38.60 -13.09
C ASN A 36 37.73 -37.22 -12.44
N LYS A 37 38.95 -36.66 -12.43
CA LYS A 37 39.18 -35.29 -11.91
C LYS A 37 38.40 -34.23 -12.68
N LYS A 38 38.35 -34.31 -14.01
CA LYS A 38 37.55 -33.37 -14.83
C LYS A 38 36.06 -33.53 -14.56
N LEU A 39 35.57 -34.76 -14.43
CA LEU A 39 34.16 -35.04 -14.15
C LEU A 39 33.77 -34.56 -12.76
N GLU A 40 34.58 -34.83 -11.74
CA GLU A 40 34.38 -34.31 -10.38
C GLU A 40 34.38 -32.79 -10.35
N LYS A 41 35.31 -32.14 -11.06
CA LYS A 41 35.34 -30.68 -11.19
C LYS A 41 34.06 -30.16 -11.85
N HIS A 42 33.65 -30.72 -12.98
CA HIS A 42 32.40 -30.31 -13.64
C HIS A 42 31.18 -30.54 -12.76
N LYS A 43 31.12 -31.64 -11.99
CA LYS A 43 30.05 -31.90 -11.02
C LYS A 43 30.04 -30.86 -9.91
N SER A 44 31.20 -30.50 -9.37
CA SER A 44 31.35 -29.45 -8.36
C SER A 44 30.94 -28.08 -8.91
N ASP A 45 31.36 -27.73 -10.13
CA ASP A 45 31.02 -26.47 -10.78
C ASP A 45 29.50 -26.38 -11.04
N LEU A 46 28.88 -27.48 -11.51
CA LEU A 46 27.43 -27.59 -11.67
C LEU A 46 26.71 -27.46 -10.32
N GLN A 47 27.22 -28.08 -9.27
CA GLN A 47 26.63 -27.98 -7.93
C GLN A 47 26.68 -26.54 -7.42
N LEU A 48 27.80 -25.83 -7.60
CA LEU A 48 27.92 -24.41 -7.27
C LEU A 48 26.93 -23.55 -8.06
N LEU A 49 26.76 -23.81 -9.36
CA LEU A 49 25.77 -23.10 -10.17
C LEU A 49 24.34 -23.34 -9.68
N ILE A 50 24.01 -24.58 -9.31
CA ILE A 50 22.69 -24.93 -8.75
C ILE A 50 22.47 -24.22 -7.41
N GLU A 51 23.46 -24.22 -6.52
CA GLU A 51 23.37 -23.55 -5.22
C GLU A 51 23.21 -22.04 -5.37
N ASN A 52 23.99 -21.41 -6.26
CA ASN A 52 23.87 -19.98 -6.57
C ASN A 52 22.50 -19.63 -7.15
N ASN A 53 22.00 -20.42 -8.09
CA ASN A 53 20.66 -20.21 -8.66
C ASN A 53 19.57 -20.39 -7.60
N ARG A 54 19.71 -21.38 -6.72
CA ARG A 54 18.76 -21.60 -5.62
C ARG A 54 18.75 -20.41 -4.66
N PHE A 55 19.93 -19.89 -4.30
CA PHE A 55 20.05 -18.72 -3.44
C PHE A 55 19.41 -17.48 -4.07
N ASP A 56 19.67 -17.21 -5.36
CA ASP A 56 19.07 -16.08 -6.05
C ASP A 56 17.54 -16.18 -6.14
N LEU A 57 17.00 -17.37 -6.44
CA LEU A 57 15.56 -17.63 -6.43
C LEU A 57 14.95 -17.42 -5.05
N GLN A 58 15.61 -17.89 -3.99
CA GLN A 58 15.15 -17.69 -2.61
C GLN A 58 15.11 -16.21 -2.24
N ARG A 59 16.15 -15.44 -2.59
CA ARG A 59 16.19 -14.00 -2.37
C ARG A 59 15.05 -13.30 -3.11
N LYS A 60 14.90 -13.56 -4.42
CA LYS A 60 13.82 -12.98 -5.23
C LYS A 60 12.44 -13.31 -4.68
N MET A 61 12.22 -14.54 -4.20
CA MET A 61 10.97 -14.95 -3.58
C MET A 61 10.72 -14.20 -2.25
N ALA A 62 11.76 -14.00 -1.44
CA ALA A 62 11.66 -13.23 -0.20
C ALA A 62 11.33 -11.75 -0.47
N ASP A 63 12.02 -11.13 -1.42
CA ASP A 63 11.79 -9.74 -1.83
C ASP A 63 10.37 -9.56 -2.40
N PHE A 64 9.94 -10.52 -3.23
CA PHE A 64 8.58 -10.55 -3.79
C PHE A 64 7.51 -10.65 -2.70
N ASN A 65 7.70 -11.53 -1.72
CA ASN A 65 6.77 -11.69 -0.61
C ASN A 65 6.70 -10.40 0.23
N LEU A 66 7.85 -9.78 0.49
CA LEU A 66 7.90 -8.51 1.23
C LEU A 66 7.15 -7.40 0.49
N TYR A 67 7.41 -7.24 -0.81
CA TYR A 67 6.72 -6.27 -1.65
C TYR A 67 5.21 -6.51 -1.67
N THR A 68 4.79 -7.76 -1.91
CA THR A 68 3.38 -8.15 -1.95
C THR A 68 2.68 -7.84 -0.63
N ASN A 69 3.29 -8.20 0.50
CA ASN A 69 2.75 -7.90 1.83
C ASN A 69 2.58 -6.39 2.05
N LYS A 70 3.57 -5.59 1.67
CA LYS A 70 3.48 -4.12 1.77
C LYS A 70 2.42 -3.53 0.86
N LYS A 71 2.27 -4.07 -0.34
CA LYS A 71 1.18 -3.71 -1.25
C LYS A 71 -0.20 -3.97 -0.63
N HIS A 72 -0.43 -5.15 -0.04
CA HIS A 72 -1.70 -5.46 0.63
C HIS A 72 -1.98 -4.51 1.81
N GLU A 73 -0.98 -4.25 2.65
CA GLU A 73 -1.08 -3.32 3.78
C GLU A 73 -1.43 -1.91 3.31
N ALA A 74 -0.71 -1.41 2.30
CA ALA A 74 -0.96 -0.10 1.70
C ALA A 74 -2.38 0.00 1.12
N TYR A 75 -2.81 -1.00 0.34
CA TYR A 75 -4.13 -0.98 -0.33
C TYR A 75 -5.27 -0.95 0.68
N MET A 76 -5.19 -1.79 1.71
CA MET A 76 -6.20 -1.85 2.77
C MET A 76 -6.31 -0.50 3.48
N LYS A 77 -5.16 0.09 3.85
CA LYS A 77 -5.16 1.32 4.63
C LYS A 77 -5.53 2.54 3.81
N ILE A 78 -5.14 2.60 2.54
CA ILE A 78 -5.61 3.64 1.61
C ILE A 78 -7.13 3.56 1.47
N TYR A 79 -7.68 2.39 1.17
CA TYR A 79 -9.13 2.24 1.03
C TYR A 79 -9.89 2.67 2.29
N ASP A 80 -9.42 2.26 3.47
CA ASP A 80 -9.97 2.68 4.78
C ASP A 80 -9.96 4.21 4.95
N LEU A 81 -8.81 4.85 4.74
CA LEU A 81 -8.68 6.31 4.91
C LEU A 81 -9.55 7.09 3.93
N PHE A 82 -9.63 6.65 2.67
CA PHE A 82 -10.48 7.30 1.67
C PHE A 82 -11.97 7.12 1.96
N LEU A 83 -12.39 5.97 2.49
CA LEU A 83 -13.77 5.75 2.93
C LEU A 83 -14.13 6.67 4.11
N ILE A 84 -13.20 6.85 5.06
CA ILE A 84 -13.38 7.78 6.18
C ILE A 84 -13.49 9.23 5.65
N ALA A 85 -12.58 9.64 4.77
CA ALA A 85 -12.60 10.97 4.16
C ALA A 85 -13.91 11.22 3.40
N GLU A 86 -14.36 10.25 2.60
CA GLU A 86 -15.66 10.29 1.91
C GLU A 86 -16.81 10.46 2.90
N GLY A 87 -16.89 9.63 3.95
CA GLY A 87 -17.97 9.70 4.93
C GLY A 87 -18.06 11.06 5.63
N HIS A 88 -16.91 11.66 5.94
CA HIS A 88 -16.81 13.00 6.49
C HIS A 88 -17.31 14.08 5.53
N VAL A 89 -16.93 14.00 4.25
CA VAL A 89 -17.38 14.93 3.22
C VAL A 89 -18.88 14.74 2.91
N ARG A 90 -19.35 13.50 2.85
CA ARG A 90 -20.74 13.12 2.58
C ARG A 90 -21.69 13.60 3.67
N SER A 91 -21.21 13.86 4.88
CA SER A 91 -22.02 14.44 5.96
C SER A 91 -22.58 15.84 5.63
N PHE A 92 -22.03 16.50 4.60
CA PHE A 92 -22.55 17.76 4.06
C PHE A 92 -23.44 17.59 2.81
N MET A 93 -23.49 16.38 2.26
CA MET A 93 -24.34 16.08 1.10
C MET A 93 -25.78 15.84 1.55
N GLY A 94 -26.70 16.69 1.10
CA GLY A 94 -28.12 16.56 1.35
C GLY A 94 -28.64 17.34 2.57
N VAL A 95 -29.82 16.97 3.06
CA VAL A 95 -30.53 17.70 4.12
C VAL A 95 -29.99 17.28 5.49
N LYS A 96 -29.09 18.08 6.06
CA LYS A 96 -28.66 17.92 7.46
C LYS A 96 -29.74 18.48 8.39
N LYS A 97 -30.24 17.64 9.29
CA LYS A 97 -31.06 18.14 10.42
C LYS A 97 -30.13 18.89 11.36
N MET A 98 -30.25 20.22 11.39
CA MET A 98 -29.58 21.02 12.41
C MET A 98 -30.36 20.90 13.72
N PRO A 99 -29.67 20.81 14.87
CA PRO A 99 -30.33 20.90 16.16
C PRO A 99 -31.11 22.20 16.26
N ASP A 100 -32.36 22.11 16.71
CA ASP A 100 -33.08 23.27 17.18
C ASP A 100 -32.72 23.49 18.66
N TYR A 101 -32.22 24.68 18.98
CA TYR A 101 -31.83 25.03 20.34
C TYR A 101 -32.94 25.75 21.11
N ASN A 102 -34.17 25.79 20.58
CA ASN A 102 -35.32 26.43 21.25
C ASN A 102 -35.60 25.84 22.64
N GLU A 103 -35.34 24.54 22.83
CA GLU A 103 -35.55 23.84 24.10
C GLU A 103 -34.32 23.84 25.02
N TYR A 104 -33.19 24.41 24.58
CA TYR A 104 -31.93 24.31 25.32
C TYR A 104 -31.85 25.38 26.41
N GLY A 105 -31.49 24.95 27.62
CA GLY A 105 -31.04 25.83 28.68
C GLY A 105 -29.63 26.39 28.43
N LEU A 106 -29.21 27.35 29.25
CA LEU A 106 -27.84 27.88 29.23
C LEU A 106 -26.80 26.77 29.52
N GLU A 107 -27.12 25.87 30.45
CA GLU A 107 -26.26 24.74 30.80
C GLU A 107 -26.15 23.71 29.67
N ASP A 108 -27.26 23.44 28.97
CA ASP A 108 -27.29 22.51 27.84
C ASP A 108 -26.45 23.02 26.67
N ILE A 109 -26.58 24.30 26.33
CA ILE A 109 -25.80 24.90 25.25
C ILE A 109 -24.31 24.96 25.62
N GLU A 110 -23.98 25.28 26.87
CA GLU A 110 -22.59 25.25 27.35
C GLU A 110 -21.99 23.85 27.21
N LYS A 111 -22.69 22.83 27.71
CA LYS A 111 -22.25 21.42 27.62
C LYS A 111 -22.08 21.00 26.17
N LYS A 112 -23.00 21.39 25.29
CA LYS A 112 -22.95 21.09 23.86
C LYS A 112 -21.72 21.75 23.23
N LEU A 113 -21.50 23.04 23.42
CA LEU A 113 -20.34 23.76 22.89
C LEU A 113 -19.01 23.14 23.38
N ARG A 114 -18.92 22.80 24.68
CA ARG A 114 -17.75 22.13 25.26
C ARG A 114 -17.45 20.77 24.61
N SER A 115 -18.48 20.01 24.21
CA SER A 115 -18.29 18.71 23.53
C SER A 115 -17.58 18.81 22.17
N TYR A 116 -17.57 19.99 21.55
CA TYR A 116 -16.82 20.24 20.31
C TYR A 116 -15.38 20.68 20.55
N ASN A 117 -14.90 20.71 21.80
CA ASN A 117 -13.57 21.16 22.20
C ASN A 117 -13.25 22.58 21.71
N LEU A 118 -14.23 23.49 21.81
CA LEU A 118 -14.05 24.89 21.43
C LEU A 118 -13.13 25.61 22.41
N LEU A 119 -12.49 26.68 21.95
CA LEU A 119 -11.74 27.59 22.81
C LEU A 119 -12.68 28.23 23.84
N GLU A 120 -12.25 28.29 25.10
CA GLU A 120 -13.07 28.82 26.21
C GLU A 120 -13.63 30.21 25.91
N LYS A 121 -12.81 31.08 25.30
CA LYS A 121 -13.23 32.43 24.88
C LYS A 121 -14.45 32.40 23.96
N VAL A 122 -14.44 31.53 22.94
CA VAL A 122 -15.55 31.41 21.98
C VAL A 122 -16.81 30.90 22.68
N ILE A 123 -16.67 29.95 23.61
CA ILE A 123 -17.79 29.47 24.42
C ILE A 123 -18.38 30.62 25.23
N GLN A 124 -17.55 31.38 25.96
CA GLN A 124 -18.01 32.51 26.76
C GLN A 124 -18.68 33.60 25.91
N ASP A 125 -18.17 33.87 24.70
CA ASP A 125 -18.78 34.81 23.75
C ASP A 125 -20.20 34.37 23.34
N PHE A 126 -20.39 33.09 23.02
CA PHE A 126 -21.72 32.54 22.72
C PHE A 126 -22.65 32.54 23.95
N LEU A 127 -22.15 32.18 25.13
CA LEU A 127 -22.93 32.21 26.38
C LEU A 127 -23.34 33.63 26.78
N ALA A 128 -22.47 34.61 26.55
CA ALA A 128 -22.79 36.02 26.78
C ALA A 128 -23.93 36.48 25.87
N LYS A 129 -23.85 36.18 24.57
CA LYS A 129 -24.93 36.44 23.59
C LYS A 129 -26.23 35.71 23.95
N TRP A 130 -26.12 34.49 24.45
CA TRP A 130 -27.27 33.68 24.88
C TRP A 130 -28.01 34.33 26.04
N ARG A 131 -27.28 34.83 27.05
CA ARG A 131 -27.83 35.54 28.21
C ARG A 131 -28.47 36.88 27.81
N SER A 132 -27.87 37.62 26.89
CA SER A 132 -28.37 38.94 26.47
C SER A 132 -29.62 38.89 25.59
N THR A 133 -29.90 37.75 24.96
CA THR A 133 -31.03 37.58 24.02
C THR A 133 -32.30 37.08 24.74
N PHE A 134 -32.50 37.44 26.02
CA PHE A 134 -33.67 37.03 26.79
C PHE A 134 -34.94 37.69 26.23
N GLY A 135 -35.87 36.89 25.69
CA GLY A 135 -37.19 37.36 25.20
C GLY A 135 -37.28 37.75 23.72
N SER A 136 -36.20 37.67 22.93
CA SER A 136 -36.22 37.83 21.47
C SER A 136 -36.03 36.49 20.76
N PRO A 137 -36.44 36.35 19.47
CA PRO A 137 -36.20 35.13 18.71
C PRO A 137 -34.69 34.85 18.63
N ARG A 138 -34.21 33.79 19.29
CA ARG A 138 -32.80 33.37 19.30
C ARG A 138 -32.34 32.76 17.96
N GLN A 139 -33.14 32.88 16.91
CA GLN A 139 -32.92 32.26 15.61
C GLN A 139 -31.57 32.65 14.99
N GLU A 140 -31.17 33.92 15.11
CA GLU A 140 -29.88 34.40 14.60
C GLU A 140 -28.70 33.78 15.35
N LEU A 141 -28.81 33.64 16.68
CA LEU A 141 -27.78 33.00 17.51
C LEU A 141 -27.70 31.50 17.23
N HIS A 142 -28.84 30.83 17.04
CA HIS A 142 -28.87 29.40 16.65
C HIS A 142 -28.17 29.20 15.32
N LYS A 143 -28.41 30.09 14.36
CA LYS A 143 -27.73 30.07 13.06
C LYS A 143 -26.23 30.32 13.23
N GLU A 144 -25.83 31.32 14.01
CA GLU A 144 -24.41 31.63 14.25
C GLU A 144 -23.66 30.44 14.87
N ILE A 145 -24.26 29.78 15.87
CA ILE A 145 -23.70 28.57 16.48
C ILE A 145 -23.59 27.46 15.45
N ASN A 146 -24.65 27.21 14.68
CA ASN A 146 -24.66 26.15 13.66
C ASN A 146 -23.64 26.42 12.54
N ASP A 147 -23.50 27.66 12.07
CA ASP A 147 -22.51 28.06 11.07
C ASP A 147 -21.08 27.83 11.60
N TYR A 148 -20.83 28.19 12.87
CA TYR A 148 -19.53 27.97 13.51
C TYR A 148 -19.20 26.48 13.66
N LEU A 149 -20.16 25.68 14.13
CA LEU A 149 -19.99 24.23 14.25
C LEU A 149 -19.80 23.56 12.87
N ALA A 150 -20.49 24.04 11.84
CA ALA A 150 -20.30 23.57 10.47
C ALA A 150 -18.88 23.86 9.96
N MET A 151 -18.32 25.03 10.26
CA MET A 151 -16.93 25.37 9.91
C MET A 151 -15.92 24.41 10.55
N ILE A 152 -16.15 24.00 11.80
CA ILE A 152 -15.32 23.01 12.49
C ILE A 152 -15.43 21.65 11.82
N ASP A 153 -16.66 21.23 11.47
CA ASP A 153 -16.86 19.97 10.77
C ASP A 153 -16.13 19.99 9.41
N ILE A 154 -16.13 21.13 8.69
CA ILE A 154 -15.40 21.30 7.41
C ILE A 154 -13.89 21.13 7.63
N GLN A 155 -13.33 21.77 8.65
CA GLN A 155 -11.91 21.63 8.98
C GLN A 155 -11.54 20.18 9.32
N LYS A 156 -12.41 19.48 10.07
CA LYS A 156 -12.22 18.04 10.35
C LYS A 156 -12.22 17.22 9.07
N SER A 157 -13.09 17.53 8.12
CA SER A 157 -13.13 16.84 6.82
C SER A 157 -11.87 17.10 6.00
N TRP A 158 -11.34 18.33 5.99
CA TRP A 158 -10.05 18.64 5.37
C TRP A 158 -8.92 17.79 5.95
N ILE A 159 -8.83 17.70 7.28
CA ILE A 159 -7.82 16.87 7.96
C ILE A 159 -7.92 15.41 7.50
N LYS A 160 -9.13 14.89 7.29
CA LYS A 160 -9.32 13.50 6.80
C LYS A 160 -8.93 13.30 5.34
N ILE A 161 -9.20 14.29 4.48
CA ILE A 161 -8.72 14.27 3.09
C ILE A 161 -7.19 14.31 3.08
N GLU A 162 -6.57 15.20 3.86
CA GLU A 162 -5.11 15.32 3.95
C GLU A 162 -4.45 14.06 4.52
N GLU A 163 -5.04 13.45 5.56
CA GLU A 163 -4.58 12.19 6.14
C GLU A 163 -4.56 11.07 5.08
N ALA A 164 -5.64 10.94 4.31
CA ALA A 164 -5.75 9.97 3.22
C ALA A 164 -4.73 10.25 2.10
N ASN A 165 -4.62 11.50 1.67
CA ASN A 165 -3.72 11.93 0.61
C ASN A 165 -2.24 11.73 0.99
N ASN A 166 -1.85 12.09 2.22
CA ASN A 166 -0.49 11.90 2.71
C ASN A 166 -0.10 10.42 2.76
N TYR A 167 -1.00 9.57 3.26
CA TYR A 167 -0.74 8.12 3.28
C TYR A 167 -0.63 7.53 1.87
N PHE A 168 -1.49 7.98 0.94
CA PHE A 168 -1.40 7.66 -0.48
C PHE A 168 -0.03 8.06 -1.07
N LEU A 169 0.41 9.30 -0.88
CA LEU A 169 1.67 9.80 -1.43
C LEU A 169 2.90 9.04 -0.91
N ILE A 170 2.91 8.70 0.38
CA ILE A 170 4.00 7.91 1.00
C ILE A 170 4.05 6.49 0.43
N ASN A 171 2.89 5.88 0.15
CA ASN A 171 2.80 4.50 -0.32
C ASN A 171 2.69 4.38 -1.85
N ARG A 172 2.88 5.47 -2.58
CA ARG A 172 2.74 5.54 -4.05
C ARG A 172 3.56 4.47 -4.78
N ILE A 173 4.73 4.12 -4.25
CA ILE A 173 5.63 3.09 -4.82
C ILE A 173 5.02 1.69 -4.92
N TYR A 174 3.94 1.42 -4.19
CA TYR A 174 3.25 0.12 -4.20
C TYR A 174 2.01 0.10 -5.10
N LEU A 175 1.66 1.25 -5.69
CA LEU A 175 0.43 1.43 -6.46
C LEU A 175 0.74 1.34 -7.95
N SER A 176 -0.25 0.90 -8.74
CA SER A 176 -0.19 1.07 -10.19
C SER A 176 -0.57 2.50 -10.57
N ASP A 177 -0.09 2.95 -11.74
CA ASP A 177 -0.47 4.26 -12.32
C ASP A 177 -1.99 4.42 -12.40
N GLN A 178 -2.71 3.35 -12.72
CA GLN A 178 -4.17 3.38 -12.84
C GLN A 178 -4.87 3.66 -11.49
N ILE A 179 -4.39 3.06 -10.41
CA ILE A 179 -4.90 3.31 -9.05
C ILE A 179 -4.51 4.72 -8.61
N GLU A 180 -3.28 5.15 -8.94
CA GLU A 180 -2.79 6.49 -8.63
C GLU A 180 -3.65 7.59 -9.27
N ASP A 181 -3.97 7.47 -10.56
CA ASP A 181 -4.83 8.40 -11.29
C ASP A 181 -6.24 8.47 -10.67
N THR A 182 -6.76 7.30 -10.28
CA THR A 182 -8.09 7.19 -9.67
C THR A 182 -8.10 7.86 -8.30
N LEU A 183 -7.10 7.60 -7.45
CA LEU A 183 -6.97 8.22 -6.13
C LEU A 183 -6.80 9.74 -6.22
N SER A 184 -5.95 10.22 -7.12
CA SER A 184 -5.72 11.65 -7.34
C SER A 184 -7.01 12.37 -7.74
N SER A 185 -7.81 11.72 -8.60
CA SER A 185 -9.12 12.23 -9.01
C SER A 185 -10.12 12.24 -7.85
N VAL A 186 -10.13 11.22 -6.99
CA VAL A 186 -10.96 11.21 -5.77
C VAL A 186 -10.58 12.35 -4.83
N VAL A 187 -9.28 12.58 -4.57
CA VAL A 187 -8.81 13.71 -3.74
C VAL A 187 -9.30 15.04 -4.33
N SER A 188 -9.15 15.22 -5.64
CA SER A 188 -9.60 16.43 -6.34
C SER A 188 -11.10 16.66 -6.20
N LEU A 189 -11.92 15.62 -6.37
CA LEU A 189 -13.38 15.72 -6.23
C LEU A 189 -13.81 16.02 -4.79
N LEU A 190 -13.25 15.31 -3.80
CA LEU A 190 -13.52 15.57 -2.38
C LEU A 190 -13.16 17.01 -2.00
N SER A 191 -11.99 17.47 -2.43
CA SER A 191 -11.50 18.83 -2.18
C SER A 191 -12.38 19.88 -2.86
N SER A 192 -12.74 19.66 -4.12
CA SER A 192 -13.59 20.58 -4.90
C SER A 192 -14.98 20.70 -4.28
N TYR A 193 -15.54 19.58 -3.83
CA TYR A 193 -16.82 19.55 -3.14
C TYR A 193 -16.76 20.33 -1.82
N LEU A 194 -15.74 20.09 -0.99
CA LEU A 194 -15.60 20.74 0.30
C LEU A 194 -15.36 22.24 0.18
N ASN A 195 -14.55 22.67 -0.80
CA ASN A 195 -14.40 24.08 -1.19
C ASN A 195 -15.74 24.72 -1.56
N GLY A 196 -16.59 24.00 -2.30
CA GLY A 196 -17.94 24.46 -2.62
C GLY A 196 -18.82 24.64 -1.39
N VAL A 197 -18.80 23.67 -0.46
CA VAL A 197 -19.53 23.76 0.82
C VAL A 197 -19.03 24.96 1.64
N GLU A 198 -17.72 25.13 1.76
CA GLU A 198 -17.11 26.24 2.49
C GLU A 198 -17.48 27.59 1.89
N PHE A 199 -17.40 27.73 0.57
CA PHE A 199 -17.82 28.93 -0.14
C PHE A 199 -19.29 29.27 0.12
N LEU A 200 -20.19 28.29 0.07
CA LEU A 200 -21.61 28.51 0.29
C LEU A 200 -21.92 28.88 1.75
N LEU A 201 -21.22 28.26 2.71
CA LEU A 201 -21.34 28.59 4.14
C LEU A 201 -20.88 30.02 4.43
N VAL A 202 -19.70 30.41 3.94
CA VAL A 202 -19.14 31.76 4.12
C VAL A 202 -20.04 32.84 3.50
N ASN A 203 -20.61 32.56 2.33
CA ASN A 203 -21.48 33.51 1.63
C ASN A 203 -22.96 33.39 1.99
N ARG A 204 -23.34 32.47 2.90
CA ARG A 204 -24.72 32.20 3.34
C ARG A 204 -25.68 31.88 2.18
N ILE A 205 -25.18 31.16 1.17
CA ILE A 205 -25.95 30.77 -0.01
C ILE A 205 -26.53 29.36 0.23
N PRO A 206 -27.82 29.12 -0.09
CA PRO A 206 -28.41 27.78 0.04
C PRO A 206 -27.71 26.78 -0.88
N PHE A 207 -27.45 25.60 -0.31
CA PHE A 207 -26.76 24.52 -1.00
C PHE A 207 -27.69 23.83 -2.01
N LEU A 208 -27.41 23.99 -3.31
CA LEU A 208 -28.19 23.38 -4.40
C LEU A 208 -27.26 22.55 -5.29
N GLY A 209 -27.53 21.24 -5.43
CA GLY A 209 -26.99 20.42 -6.53
C GLY A 209 -25.77 19.54 -6.26
N SER A 210 -25.64 18.89 -5.09
CA SER A 210 -24.53 17.95 -4.82
C SER A 210 -24.72 16.50 -5.25
N GLU A 211 -25.93 16.13 -5.68
CA GLU A 211 -26.29 14.72 -5.80
C GLU A 211 -25.42 14.00 -6.84
N ASN A 212 -25.12 14.67 -7.96
CA ASN A 212 -24.24 14.14 -9.00
C ASN A 212 -22.80 13.91 -8.50
N LEU A 213 -22.25 14.84 -7.71
CA LEU A 213 -20.89 14.71 -7.16
C LEU A 213 -20.80 13.57 -6.14
N SER A 214 -21.83 13.37 -5.31
CA SER A 214 -21.86 12.24 -4.37
C SER A 214 -21.79 10.90 -5.11
N VAL A 215 -22.58 10.75 -6.17
CA VAL A 215 -22.63 9.53 -6.98
C VAL A 215 -21.30 9.33 -7.71
N GLU A 216 -20.70 10.40 -8.22
CA GLU A 216 -19.39 10.34 -8.87
C GLU A 216 -18.30 9.88 -7.91
N ILE A 217 -18.20 10.48 -6.73
CA ILE A 217 -17.23 10.09 -5.69
C ILE A 217 -17.39 8.61 -5.31
N GLU A 218 -18.63 8.18 -5.04
CA GLU A 218 -18.92 6.79 -4.69
C GLU A 218 -18.52 5.82 -5.81
N ASN A 219 -18.82 6.17 -7.07
CA ASN A 219 -18.42 5.38 -8.22
C ASN A 219 -16.89 5.28 -8.35
N MET A 220 -16.17 6.36 -8.07
CA MET A 220 -14.70 6.36 -8.11
C MET A 220 -14.08 5.51 -6.99
N ILE A 221 -14.60 5.59 -5.77
CA ILE A 221 -14.15 4.77 -4.64
C ILE A 221 -14.44 3.28 -4.90
N ASN A 222 -15.61 2.95 -5.46
CA ASN A 222 -15.92 1.59 -5.85
C ASN A 222 -15.02 1.09 -6.98
N ARG A 223 -14.74 1.92 -8.00
CA ARG A 223 -13.82 1.58 -9.07
C ARG A 223 -12.41 1.31 -8.54
N MET A 224 -11.91 2.17 -7.66
CA MET A 224 -10.62 2.01 -6.99
C MET A 224 -10.55 0.69 -6.22
N LYS A 225 -11.58 0.36 -5.43
CA LYS A 225 -11.67 -0.91 -4.70
C LYS A 225 -11.59 -2.13 -5.62
N GLU A 226 -12.30 -2.12 -6.74
CA GLU A 226 -12.29 -3.24 -7.67
C GLU A 226 -10.94 -3.35 -8.41
N GLN A 227 -10.29 -2.23 -8.75
CA GLN A 227 -8.92 -2.23 -9.29
C GLN A 227 -7.92 -2.82 -8.28
N MET A 228 -7.99 -2.36 -7.03
CA MET A 228 -7.16 -2.88 -5.94
C MET A 228 -7.34 -4.39 -5.77
N LYS A 229 -8.59 -4.88 -5.69
CA LYS A 229 -8.87 -6.32 -5.60
C LYS A 229 -8.30 -7.11 -6.78
N LYS A 230 -8.48 -6.61 -8.00
CA LYS A 230 -7.98 -7.26 -9.21
C LYS A 230 -6.46 -7.41 -9.16
N GLU A 231 -5.76 -6.36 -8.76
CA GLU A 231 -4.30 -6.39 -8.64
C GLU A 231 -3.78 -7.27 -7.50
N LEU A 232 -4.57 -7.47 -6.45
CA LEU A 232 -4.23 -8.37 -5.35
C LEU A 232 -4.53 -9.85 -5.71
N GLN A 233 -5.40 -10.10 -6.69
CA GLN A 233 -5.70 -11.45 -7.19
C GLN A 233 -4.67 -11.95 -8.21
N VAL A 234 -4.04 -11.04 -8.96
CA VAL A 234 -3.03 -11.39 -9.96
C VAL A 234 -1.67 -11.47 -9.28
N GLY A 235 -1.11 -12.67 -9.16
CA GLY A 235 0.30 -12.83 -8.83
C GLY A 235 1.15 -12.16 -9.91
N TYR A 236 2.14 -11.36 -9.52
CA TYR A 236 3.03 -10.60 -10.40
C TYR A 236 3.97 -11.54 -11.21
N TYR A 237 3.41 -12.29 -12.15
CA TYR A 237 4.15 -13.10 -13.12
C TYR A 237 3.43 -13.04 -14.48
N GLN A 238 3.78 -12.02 -15.27
CA GLN A 238 3.76 -12.07 -16.73
C GLN A 238 5.18 -11.83 -17.23
#